data_AF-X0YPQ6-F1
#
_entry.id   AF-X0YPQ6-F1
#
_cell.length_a   1.000
_cell.length_b   1.000
_cell.length_c   1.000
_cell.angle_alpha   90.00
_cell.angle_beta   90.00
_cell.angle_gamma   90.00
#
_symmetry.space_group_name_H-M   'P 1'
#
loop_
_entity.id
_entity.type
_entity.pdbx_description
1 polymer ?
#
loop_
_entity_poly.entity_id
_entity_poly.type
_entity_poly.pdbx_seq_one_letter_code
_entity_poly.pdbx_strand_id
1 'polypeptide(L)'
;MRTEGGISVRNKKRALAEENKRRRLLTELTVTNDGRLDTGVSPPPVVNVAPFPPYPAFTGSQVAMADRLSVEKGKRTVALVYPRDGAWWLEVWSAASAGYFFLGSKNNLLEVIAHAARLVRTKVVHIESNGGLPLNLVHALENGGLRTMLSIHDFVFFCRRSHLVEQPYGEFCDYSTDALRCKVCLRDIDPEGRISQTDYRRKAGLSMHDASLLVFPSAFLQRQHEVFFPERQSGQREAVVAPATARRAA
;
A
#
# COMPACT_ATOMS: atom_id res chain seq x y z
N MET A 1 -2.87 31.60 14.55
CA MET A 1 -3.05 30.25 13.95
C MET A 1 -2.82 30.24 12.42
N ARG A 2 -1.74 30.86 11.90
CA ARG A 2 -1.45 30.96 10.44
C ARG A 2 -0.10 30.36 10.00
N THR A 3 0.63 29.71 10.91
CA THR A 3 2.01 29.25 10.69
C THR A 3 2.14 27.82 10.18
N GLU A 4 1.16 26.93 10.43
CA GLU A 4 1.23 25.53 10.02
C GLU A 4 1.04 25.32 8.50
N GLY A 5 0.19 26.14 7.86
CA GLY A 5 -0.06 26.07 6.41
C GLY A 5 1.16 26.44 5.55
N GLY A 6 1.96 27.43 5.98
CA GLY A 6 3.16 27.87 5.26
C GLY A 6 4.31 26.87 5.31
N ILE A 7 4.46 26.16 6.43
CA ILE A 7 5.47 25.09 6.61
C ILE A 7 5.09 23.86 5.79
N SER A 8 3.80 23.48 5.77
CA SER A 8 3.27 22.38 4.96
C SER A 8 3.50 22.58 3.45
N VAL A 9 3.26 23.79 2.93
CA VAL A 9 3.45 24.09 1.50
C VAL A 9 4.94 24.12 1.11
N ARG A 10 5.82 24.66 1.96
CA ARG A 10 7.28 24.64 1.71
C ARG A 10 7.84 23.22 1.72
N ASN A 11 7.41 22.39 2.66
CA ASN A 11 7.81 20.98 2.73
C ASN A 11 7.34 20.19 1.51
N LYS A 12 6.10 20.44 1.03
CA LYS A 12 5.59 19.86 -0.23
C LYS A 12 6.41 20.25 -1.45
N LYS A 13 6.76 21.54 -1.60
CA LYS A 13 7.59 22.01 -2.72
C LYS A 13 8.99 21.40 -2.70
N ARG A 14 9.61 21.31 -1.52
CA ARG A 14 10.95 20.70 -1.38
C ARG A 14 10.92 19.22 -1.74
N ALA A 15 9.96 18.48 -1.20
CA ALA A 15 9.86 17.04 -1.45
C ALA A 15 9.53 16.73 -2.93
N LEU A 16 8.74 17.58 -3.59
CA LEU A 16 8.50 17.46 -5.04
C LEU A 16 9.77 17.72 -5.86
N ALA A 17 10.61 18.69 -5.45
CA ALA A 17 11.88 18.96 -6.11
C ALA A 17 12.89 17.80 -5.91
N GLU A 18 12.93 17.21 -4.72
CA GLU A 18 13.74 16.01 -4.42
C GLU A 18 13.30 14.82 -5.26
N GLU A 19 11.98 14.60 -5.39
CA GLU A 19 11.43 13.55 -6.24
C GLU A 19 11.79 13.77 -7.71
N ASN A 20 11.64 15.01 -8.22
CA ASN A 20 12.04 15.32 -9.59
C ASN A 20 13.54 15.11 -9.82
N LYS A 21 14.39 15.43 -8.85
CA LYS A 21 15.83 15.15 -8.91
C LYS A 21 16.10 13.65 -8.95
N ARG A 22 15.43 12.87 -8.10
CA ARG A 22 15.54 11.40 -8.08
C ARG A 22 15.14 10.79 -9.41
N ARG A 23 14.04 11.26 -10.00
CA ARG A 23 13.54 10.77 -11.30
C ARG A 23 14.50 10.99 -12.46
N ARG A 24 15.23 12.11 -12.46
CA ARG A 24 16.27 12.37 -13.48
C ARG A 24 17.41 11.36 -13.44
N LEU A 25 17.54 10.58 -12.37
CA LEU A 25 18.53 9.51 -12.22
C LEU A 25 17.99 8.15 -12.66
N LEU A 26 16.71 8.03 -13.01
CA LEU A 26 16.12 6.77 -13.45
C LEU A 26 16.21 6.66 -14.98
N THR A 27 16.60 5.48 -15.44
CA THR A 27 16.60 5.16 -16.86
C THR A 27 15.26 4.54 -17.27
N GLU A 28 14.73 4.90 -18.43
CA GLU A 28 13.57 4.22 -18.98
C GLU A 28 13.95 2.79 -19.37
N LEU A 29 13.21 1.82 -18.84
CA LEU A 29 13.43 0.40 -19.10
C LEU A 29 12.73 0.00 -20.39
N THR A 30 13.34 -0.88 -21.15
CA THR A 30 12.76 -1.47 -22.36
C THR A 30 12.32 -2.91 -22.10
N VAL A 31 11.42 -3.41 -22.94
CA VAL A 31 11.01 -4.82 -22.90
C VAL A 31 11.86 -5.60 -23.89
N THR A 32 12.48 -6.68 -23.43
CA THR A 32 13.27 -7.60 -24.27
C THR A 32 12.35 -8.43 -25.17
N ASN A 33 12.93 -9.12 -26.16
CA ASN A 33 12.19 -10.00 -27.07
C ASN A 33 11.44 -11.13 -26.34
N ASP A 34 11.90 -11.57 -25.17
CA ASP A 34 11.20 -12.58 -24.36
C ASP A 34 10.09 -12.00 -23.46
N GLY A 35 9.82 -10.70 -23.54
CA GLY A 35 8.71 -10.04 -22.86
C GLY A 35 8.98 -9.67 -21.39
N ARG A 36 10.25 -9.59 -20.97
CA ARG A 36 10.66 -9.10 -19.64
C ARG A 36 11.28 -7.72 -19.73
N LEU A 37 11.40 -7.02 -18.60
CA LEU A 37 12.17 -5.77 -18.56
C LEU A 37 13.67 -6.05 -18.65
N ASP A 38 14.35 -5.30 -19.51
CA ASP A 38 15.80 -5.24 -19.52
C ASP A 38 16.29 -4.35 -18.39
N THR A 39 16.59 -4.98 -17.25
CA THR A 39 17.01 -4.29 -16.02
C THR A 39 18.52 -4.41 -15.77
N GLY A 40 19.21 -5.26 -16.54
CA GLY A 40 20.61 -5.64 -16.31
C GLY A 40 20.87 -6.33 -14.96
N VAL A 41 19.84 -6.74 -14.22
CA VAL A 41 19.96 -7.31 -12.86
C VAL A 41 19.08 -8.54 -12.66
N SER A 42 19.25 -9.21 -11.52
CA SER A 42 18.44 -10.38 -11.15
C SER A 42 16.96 -9.98 -10.99
N PRO A 43 16.02 -10.86 -11.39
CA PRO A 43 14.59 -10.62 -11.19
C PRO A 43 14.27 -10.35 -9.71
N PRO A 44 13.44 -9.35 -9.40
CA PRO A 44 13.02 -9.10 -8.03
C PRO A 44 12.18 -10.28 -7.52
N PRO A 45 12.38 -10.71 -6.26
CA PRO A 45 11.61 -11.82 -5.70
C PRO A 45 10.12 -11.45 -5.50
N VAL A 46 9.81 -10.16 -5.38
CA VAL A 46 8.48 -9.62 -5.09
C VAL A 46 8.26 -8.30 -5.83
N VAL A 47 7.02 -8.07 -6.29
CA VAL A 47 6.54 -6.75 -6.71
C VAL A 47 5.81 -6.11 -5.53
N ASN A 48 6.35 -5.01 -5.04
CA ASN A 48 5.66 -4.20 -4.04
C ASN A 48 4.59 -3.33 -4.76
N VAL A 49 3.46 -3.09 -4.13
CA VAL A 49 2.35 -2.28 -4.66
C VAL A 49 1.97 -1.27 -3.61
N ALA A 50 2.04 0.02 -3.96
CA ALA A 50 1.64 1.12 -3.10
C ALA A 50 0.50 1.93 -3.75
N PRO A 51 -0.48 2.40 -2.96
CA PRO A 51 -1.54 3.27 -3.47
C PRO A 51 -1.08 4.72 -3.72
N PHE A 52 0.19 5.01 -3.47
CA PHE A 52 0.79 6.33 -3.56
C PHE A 52 2.22 6.23 -4.07
N PRO A 53 2.74 7.30 -4.68
CA PRO A 53 4.17 7.40 -4.98
C PRO A 53 5.02 7.23 -3.71
N PRO A 54 6.24 6.66 -3.82
CA PRO A 54 7.15 6.51 -2.68
C PRO A 54 7.63 7.86 -2.13
N TYR A 55 7.64 8.90 -2.98
CA TYR A 55 8.00 10.26 -2.61
C TYR A 55 7.10 11.28 -3.34
N PRO A 56 6.77 12.42 -2.70
CA PRO A 56 6.97 12.72 -1.28
C PRO A 56 6.20 11.75 -0.36
N ALA A 57 6.82 11.35 0.75
CA ALA A 57 6.14 10.63 1.81
C ALA A 57 5.48 11.62 2.79
N PHE A 58 4.18 11.50 2.99
CA PHE A 58 3.37 12.37 3.84
C PHE A 58 2.80 11.66 5.07
N THR A 59 2.80 10.33 5.10
CA THR A 59 2.28 9.52 6.21
C THR A 59 3.37 8.67 6.82
N GLY A 60 3.20 8.25 8.08
CA GLY A 60 4.15 7.35 8.74
C GLY A 60 4.33 6.02 8.00
N SER A 61 3.26 5.48 7.40
CA SER A 61 3.33 4.26 6.58
C SER A 61 4.12 4.47 5.28
N GLN A 62 3.96 5.62 4.62
CA GLN A 62 4.75 5.98 3.43
C GLN A 62 6.25 6.09 3.76
N VAL A 63 6.59 6.75 4.87
CA VAL A 63 7.99 6.89 5.31
C VAL A 63 8.59 5.53 5.63
N ALA A 64 7.90 4.70 6.43
CA ALA A 64 8.38 3.38 6.80
C ALA A 64 8.60 2.47 5.57
N MET A 65 7.68 2.51 4.60
CA MET A 65 7.82 1.80 3.33
C MET A 65 9.06 2.30 2.56
N ALA A 66 9.17 3.62 2.37
CA ALA A 66 10.27 4.22 1.62
C ALA A 66 11.65 3.90 2.24
N ASP A 67 11.76 3.98 3.57
CA ASP A 67 12.98 3.64 4.32
C ASP A 67 13.34 2.16 4.16
N ARG A 68 12.36 1.26 4.31
CA ARG A 68 12.56 -0.18 4.11
C ARG A 68 13.06 -0.47 2.69
N LEU A 69 12.37 0.04 1.67
CA LEU A 69 12.74 -0.17 0.27
C LEU A 69 14.13 0.40 -0.05
N SER A 70 14.51 1.52 0.59
CA SER A 70 15.85 2.11 0.45
C SER A 70 16.95 1.22 1.05
N VAL A 71 16.67 0.49 2.12
CA VAL A 71 17.60 -0.52 2.66
C VAL A 71 17.62 -1.78 1.78
N GLU A 72 16.46 -2.23 1.32
CA GLU A 72 16.33 -3.46 0.54
C GLU A 72 17.00 -3.38 -0.83
N LYS A 73 17.02 -2.20 -1.49
CA LYS A 73 17.70 -2.05 -2.78
C LYS A 73 19.21 -2.38 -2.71
N GLY A 74 19.83 -2.26 -1.53
CA GLY A 74 21.22 -2.65 -1.29
C GLY A 74 21.41 -4.16 -1.06
N LYS A 75 20.32 -4.92 -0.91
CA LYS A 75 20.33 -6.37 -0.60
C LYS A 75 19.73 -7.21 -1.71
N ARG A 76 18.80 -6.66 -2.47
CA ARG A 76 18.05 -7.33 -3.54
C ARG A 76 17.56 -6.34 -4.58
N THR A 77 17.18 -6.84 -5.75
CA THR A 77 16.36 -6.09 -6.69
C THR A 77 14.98 -5.83 -6.08
N VAL A 78 14.50 -4.60 -6.19
CA VAL A 78 13.22 -4.14 -5.68
C VAL A 78 12.39 -3.65 -6.86
N ALA A 79 11.15 -4.12 -6.97
CA ALA A 79 10.14 -3.59 -7.89
C ALA A 79 9.02 -2.92 -7.09
N LEU A 80 8.59 -1.73 -7.49
CA LEU A 80 7.44 -1.03 -6.92
C LEU A 80 6.48 -0.56 -8.01
N VAL A 81 5.22 -0.93 -7.88
CA VAL A 81 4.11 -0.42 -8.66
C VAL A 81 3.37 0.64 -7.87
N TYR A 82 3.12 1.79 -8.47
CA TYR A 82 2.38 2.87 -7.82
C TYR A 82 1.67 3.79 -8.84
N PRO A 83 0.60 4.50 -8.44
CA PRO A 83 -0.07 5.46 -9.31
C PRO A 83 0.62 6.83 -9.27
N ARG A 84 0.68 7.52 -10.41
CA ARG A 84 1.15 8.90 -10.54
C ARG A 84 0.56 9.55 -11.78
N ASP A 85 0.11 10.80 -11.65
CA ASP A 85 -0.40 11.62 -12.76
C ASP A 85 -1.50 10.92 -13.58
N GLY A 86 -2.40 10.20 -12.90
CA GLY A 86 -3.49 9.45 -13.56
C GLY A 86 -3.06 8.15 -14.26
N ALA A 87 -1.82 7.70 -14.08
CA ALA A 87 -1.30 6.47 -14.67
C ALA A 87 -0.56 5.60 -13.67
N TRP A 88 -0.24 4.37 -14.06
CA TRP A 88 0.52 3.42 -13.26
C TRP A 88 1.95 3.28 -13.77
N TRP A 89 2.87 3.22 -12.82
CA TRP A 89 4.31 3.14 -13.08
C TRP A 89 4.89 1.95 -12.33
N LEU A 90 5.89 1.33 -12.93
CA LEU A 90 6.76 0.35 -12.31
C LEU A 90 8.15 0.96 -12.20
N GLU A 91 8.69 1.03 -10.98
CA GLU A 91 10.11 1.30 -10.78
C GLU A 91 10.84 0.04 -10.34
N VAL A 92 12.05 -0.14 -10.86
CA VAL A 92 12.94 -1.24 -10.50
C VAL A 92 14.27 -0.65 -10.04
N TRP A 93 14.71 -1.06 -8.85
CA TRP A 93 15.98 -0.62 -8.25
C TRP A 93 16.83 -1.80 -7.82
N SER A 94 18.14 -1.61 -7.88
CA SER A 94 19.15 -2.47 -7.30
C SER A 94 20.31 -1.62 -6.78
N ALA A 95 21.39 -2.27 -6.30
CA ALA A 95 22.62 -1.57 -5.96
C ALA A 95 23.32 -0.97 -7.18
N ALA A 96 23.10 -1.52 -8.38
CA ALA A 96 23.83 -1.16 -9.60
C ALA A 96 23.00 -0.33 -10.60
N SER A 97 21.68 -0.43 -10.55
CA SER A 97 20.78 0.16 -11.54
C SER A 97 19.47 0.66 -10.93
N ALA A 98 18.88 1.65 -11.58
CA ALA A 98 17.58 2.19 -11.26
C ALA A 98 16.86 2.58 -12.54
N GLY A 99 15.63 2.12 -12.71
CA GLY A 99 14.85 2.44 -13.89
C GLY A 99 13.35 2.41 -13.66
N TYR A 100 12.61 2.88 -14.66
CA TYR A 100 11.16 2.95 -14.63
C TYR A 100 10.55 2.41 -15.92
N PHE A 101 9.28 2.00 -15.82
CA PHE A 101 8.47 1.55 -16.93
C PHE A 101 7.03 2.06 -16.78
N PHE A 102 6.45 2.54 -17.87
CA PHE A 102 5.06 3.00 -17.91
C PHE A 102 4.10 1.82 -18.10
N LEU A 103 3.24 1.55 -17.12
CA LEU A 103 2.28 0.43 -17.19
C LEU A 103 0.96 0.82 -17.87
N GLY A 104 0.75 2.11 -18.16
CA GLY A 104 -0.47 2.62 -18.78
C GLY A 104 -1.36 3.43 -17.83
N SER A 105 -2.33 4.11 -18.40
CA SER A 105 -3.44 4.78 -17.71
C SER A 105 -4.61 3.83 -17.44
N LYS A 106 -4.35 2.52 -17.35
CA LYS A 106 -5.41 1.51 -17.22
C LYS A 106 -6.19 1.72 -15.92
N ASN A 107 -7.52 1.63 -16.02
CA ASN A 107 -8.40 1.68 -14.85
C ASN A 107 -8.46 0.33 -14.10
N ASN A 108 -8.07 -0.77 -14.75
CA ASN A 108 -8.07 -2.09 -14.13
C ASN A 108 -6.74 -2.38 -13.41
N LEU A 109 -6.72 -2.15 -12.10
CA LEU A 109 -5.53 -2.35 -11.26
C LEU A 109 -5.02 -3.81 -11.26
N LEU A 110 -5.92 -4.80 -11.35
CA LEU A 110 -5.52 -6.21 -11.38
C LEU A 110 -4.62 -6.49 -12.59
N GLU A 111 -5.03 -6.00 -13.77
CA GLU A 111 -4.23 -6.15 -14.99
C GLU A 111 -2.89 -5.43 -14.92
N VAL A 112 -2.87 -4.24 -14.30
CA VAL A 112 -1.64 -3.46 -14.11
C VAL A 112 -0.64 -4.25 -13.27
N ILE A 113 -1.08 -4.78 -12.12
CA ILE A 113 -0.21 -5.55 -11.21
C ILE A 113 0.23 -6.86 -11.86
N ALA A 114 -0.70 -7.58 -12.51
CA ALA A 114 -0.37 -8.81 -13.22
C ALA A 114 0.60 -8.58 -14.38
N HIS A 115 0.48 -7.45 -15.08
CA HIS A 115 1.43 -7.05 -16.11
C HIS A 115 2.82 -6.78 -15.52
N ALA A 116 2.90 -5.99 -14.44
CA ALA A 116 4.17 -5.72 -13.76
C ALA A 116 4.84 -7.01 -13.26
N ALA A 117 4.08 -7.90 -12.61
CA ALA A 117 4.58 -9.19 -12.14
C ALA A 117 5.14 -10.07 -13.27
N ARG A 118 4.50 -10.07 -14.44
CA ARG A 118 4.99 -10.78 -15.64
C ARG A 118 6.29 -10.17 -16.17
N LEU A 119 6.32 -8.84 -16.30
CA LEU A 119 7.47 -8.07 -16.79
C LEU A 119 8.73 -8.34 -15.97
N VAL A 120 8.58 -8.51 -14.65
CA VAL A 120 9.70 -8.76 -13.73
C VAL A 120 9.83 -10.23 -13.31
N ARG A 121 9.06 -11.14 -13.93
CA ARG A 121 9.10 -12.60 -13.72
C ARG A 121 8.90 -13.05 -12.27
N THR A 122 7.99 -12.42 -11.53
CA THR A 122 7.58 -12.89 -10.19
C THR A 122 6.12 -13.32 -10.14
N LYS A 123 5.81 -14.14 -9.14
CA LYS A 123 4.46 -14.57 -8.76
C LYS A 123 4.06 -14.07 -7.37
N VAL A 124 4.92 -13.28 -6.71
CA VAL A 124 4.68 -12.74 -5.38
C VAL A 124 4.46 -11.24 -5.47
N VAL A 125 3.35 -10.79 -4.89
CA VAL A 125 2.96 -9.38 -4.79
C VAL A 125 2.90 -9.00 -3.32
N HIS A 126 3.48 -7.87 -2.94
CA HIS A 126 3.37 -7.31 -1.60
C HIS A 126 2.57 -6.01 -1.68
N ILE A 127 1.37 -5.99 -1.10
CA ILE A 127 0.56 -4.79 -0.96
C ILE A 127 1.02 -4.05 0.29
N GLU A 128 1.65 -2.89 0.11
CA GLU A 128 2.24 -2.09 1.18
C GLU A 128 1.18 -1.40 2.03
N SER A 129 0.01 -1.10 1.46
CA SER A 129 -1.13 -0.55 2.17
C SER A 129 -2.35 -0.69 1.28
N ASN A 130 -3.51 -0.90 1.88
CA ASN A 130 -4.77 -0.97 1.15
C ASN A 130 -5.51 0.38 1.09
N GLY A 131 -4.93 1.44 1.67
CA GLY A 131 -5.53 2.77 1.65
C GLY A 131 -5.70 3.29 0.22
N GLY A 132 -6.93 3.36 -0.29
CA GLY A 132 -7.21 3.80 -1.65
C GLY A 132 -7.15 2.69 -2.72
N LEU A 133 -6.82 1.45 -2.35
CA LEU A 133 -6.96 0.29 -3.23
C LEU A 133 -8.33 -0.37 -3.05
N PRO A 134 -8.86 -1.06 -4.09
CA PRO A 134 -10.07 -1.87 -3.93
C PRO A 134 -9.86 -2.93 -2.85
N LEU A 135 -10.82 -3.06 -1.91
CA LEU A 135 -10.71 -4.05 -0.84
C LEU A 135 -10.48 -5.45 -1.40
N ASN A 136 -11.26 -5.87 -2.40
CA ASN A 136 -11.21 -7.19 -3.02
C ASN A 136 -9.98 -7.45 -3.92
N LEU A 137 -8.99 -6.55 -3.95
CA LEU A 137 -7.81 -6.69 -4.79
C LEU A 137 -7.03 -7.96 -4.47
N VAL A 138 -6.86 -8.27 -3.18
CA VAL A 138 -6.12 -9.46 -2.73
C VAL A 138 -6.75 -10.74 -3.27
N HIS A 139 -8.06 -10.91 -3.03
CA HIS A 139 -8.84 -12.03 -3.54
C HIS A 139 -8.68 -12.20 -5.06
N ALA A 140 -8.75 -11.09 -5.80
CA ALA A 140 -8.62 -11.11 -7.25
C ALA A 140 -7.20 -11.50 -7.73
N LEU A 141 -6.16 -11.09 -7.00
CA LEU A 141 -4.77 -11.44 -7.30
C LEU A 141 -4.49 -12.93 -7.04
N GLU A 142 -4.94 -13.45 -5.90
CA GLU A 142 -4.78 -14.87 -5.53
C GLU A 142 -5.50 -15.79 -6.53
N ASN A 143 -6.75 -15.46 -6.90
CA ASN A 143 -7.47 -16.17 -7.96
C ASN A 143 -6.79 -16.08 -9.33
N GLY A 144 -6.02 -15.01 -9.57
CA GLY A 144 -5.18 -14.84 -10.76
C GLY A 144 -3.85 -15.60 -10.70
N GLY A 145 -3.59 -16.37 -9.63
CA GLY A 145 -2.37 -17.15 -9.44
C GLY A 145 -1.16 -16.31 -8.99
N LEU A 146 -1.39 -15.14 -8.38
CA LEU A 146 -0.38 -14.31 -7.74
C LEU A 146 -0.50 -14.41 -6.22
N ARG A 147 0.53 -14.94 -5.56
CA ARG A 147 0.59 -15.00 -4.10
C ARG A 147 0.78 -13.61 -3.54
N THR A 148 0.04 -13.29 -2.50
CA THR A 148 -0.03 -11.94 -1.93
C THR A 148 0.46 -11.90 -0.50
N MET A 149 1.29 -10.91 -0.22
CA MET A 149 1.62 -10.45 1.13
C MET A 149 0.86 -9.15 1.35
N LEU A 150 0.19 -9.00 2.49
CA LEU A 150 -0.60 -7.81 2.79
C LEU A 150 -0.10 -7.15 4.07
N SER A 151 0.42 -5.93 3.94
CA SER A 151 0.71 -5.07 5.09
C SER A 151 -0.54 -4.34 5.57
N ILE A 152 -0.83 -4.45 6.86
CA ILE A 152 -1.97 -3.82 7.53
C ILE A 152 -1.44 -2.75 8.48
N HIS A 153 -1.50 -1.48 8.09
CA HIS A 153 -0.89 -0.38 8.86
C HIS A 153 -1.85 0.39 9.76
N ASP A 154 -3.14 0.27 9.53
CA ASP A 154 -4.19 0.99 10.26
C ASP A 154 -5.49 0.18 10.27
N PHE A 155 -6.59 0.80 10.67
CA PHE A 155 -7.91 0.16 10.72
C PHE A 155 -8.70 0.29 9.41
N VAL A 156 -8.05 0.54 8.26
CA VAL A 156 -8.74 0.67 6.97
C VAL A 156 -9.56 -0.58 6.64
N PHE A 157 -9.12 -1.78 7.05
CA PHE A 157 -9.90 -3.00 6.83
C PHE A 157 -11.17 -3.06 7.69
N PHE A 158 -11.16 -2.44 8.86
CA PHE A 158 -12.32 -2.42 9.76
C PHE A 158 -13.32 -1.30 9.44
N CYS A 159 -12.82 -0.12 9.08
CA CYS A 159 -13.63 1.06 8.82
C CYS A 159 -12.99 1.95 7.75
N ARG A 160 -13.84 2.54 6.90
CA ARG A 160 -13.41 3.51 5.87
C ARG A 160 -12.77 4.76 6.45
N ARG A 161 -13.06 5.04 7.71
CA ARG A 161 -12.41 6.07 8.52
C ARG A 161 -11.38 5.40 9.42
N SER A 162 -10.17 5.19 8.90
CA SER A 162 -9.16 4.33 9.56
C SER A 162 -8.62 4.87 10.89
N HIS A 163 -8.86 6.14 11.22
CA HIS A 163 -8.53 6.72 12.52
C HIS A 163 -9.61 6.48 13.59
N LEU A 164 -10.76 5.91 13.22
CA LEU A 164 -11.84 5.51 14.13
C LEU A 164 -12.40 6.63 15.03
N VAL A 165 -12.23 7.88 14.61
CA VAL A 165 -12.82 9.04 15.31
C VAL A 165 -14.17 9.33 14.69
N GLU A 166 -15.23 9.19 15.49
CA GLU A 166 -16.59 9.44 15.08
C GLU A 166 -16.83 10.90 14.73
N GLN A 167 -17.60 11.14 13.67
CA GLN A 167 -18.10 12.47 13.32
C GLN A 167 -19.60 12.55 13.62
N PRO A 168 -20.11 13.70 14.11
CA PRO A 168 -19.39 14.97 14.32
C PRO A 168 -18.71 15.09 15.70
N TYR A 169 -18.76 14.07 16.56
CA TYR A 169 -18.39 14.20 17.97
C TYR A 169 -16.89 14.34 18.23
N GLY A 170 -16.02 13.86 17.33
CA GLY A 170 -14.57 13.96 17.49
C GLY A 170 -13.99 12.96 18.49
N GLU A 171 -14.76 11.96 18.91
CA GLU A 171 -14.36 10.94 19.89
C GLU A 171 -14.07 9.59 19.24
N PHE A 172 -13.29 8.75 19.92
CA PHE A 172 -13.06 7.39 19.48
C PHE A 172 -14.38 6.59 19.48
N CYS A 173 -14.69 5.91 18.36
CA CYS A 173 -15.99 5.25 18.19
C CYS A 173 -16.13 3.91 18.94
N ASP A 174 -15.11 3.54 19.71
CA ASP A 174 -15.01 2.26 20.43
C ASP A 174 -15.27 1.04 19.53
N TYR A 175 -14.69 1.09 18.32
CA TYR A 175 -14.83 0.04 17.30
C TYR A 175 -16.30 -0.32 16.99
N SER A 176 -17.21 0.67 17.01
CA SER A 176 -18.64 0.44 16.78
C SER A 176 -18.94 -0.42 15.55
N THR A 177 -19.77 -1.43 15.74
CA THR A 177 -20.33 -2.26 14.66
C THR A 177 -21.78 -1.90 14.32
N ASP A 178 -22.39 -0.97 15.06
CA ASP A 178 -23.75 -0.50 14.82
C ASP A 178 -23.86 0.15 13.43
N ALA A 179 -24.71 -0.43 12.58
CA ALA A 179 -24.84 -0.03 11.18
C ALA A 179 -25.38 1.39 11.01
N LEU A 180 -26.30 1.83 11.88
CA LEU A 180 -26.90 3.16 11.81
C LEU A 180 -25.92 4.22 12.28
N ARG A 181 -25.24 3.99 13.42
CA ARG A 181 -24.17 4.85 13.94
C ARG A 181 -23.05 5.00 12.92
N CYS A 182 -22.61 3.89 12.32
CA CYS A 182 -21.61 3.91 11.25
C CYS A 182 -22.07 4.71 10.03
N LYS A 183 -23.33 4.54 9.58
CA LYS A 183 -23.89 5.29 8.45
C LYS A 183 -23.89 6.79 8.70
N VAL A 184 -24.27 7.22 9.91
CA VAL A 184 -24.26 8.63 10.31
C VAL A 184 -22.83 9.18 10.34
N CYS A 185 -21.92 8.45 10.99
CA CYS A 185 -20.50 8.83 11.13
C CYS A 185 -19.78 8.99 9.79
N LEU A 186 -20.16 8.21 8.78
CA LEU A 186 -19.50 8.17 7.47
C LEU A 186 -20.17 9.03 6.41
N ARG A 187 -21.17 9.83 6.77
CA ARG A 187 -21.96 10.62 5.81
C ARG A 187 -21.14 11.64 5.03
N ASP A 188 -20.03 12.13 5.56
CA ASP A 188 -19.11 13.02 4.84
C ASP A 188 -18.23 12.28 3.83
N ILE A 189 -17.96 10.99 4.07
CA ILE A 189 -17.18 10.10 3.19
C ILE A 189 -18.07 9.41 2.15
N ASP A 190 -19.35 9.17 2.47
CA ASP A 190 -20.35 8.53 1.62
C ASP A 190 -21.74 9.13 1.88
N PRO A 191 -21.99 10.33 1.32
CA PRO A 191 -23.24 11.07 1.56
C PRO A 191 -24.50 10.30 1.20
N GLU A 192 -24.39 9.44 0.20
CA GLU A 192 -25.48 8.64 -0.32
C GLU A 192 -25.61 7.28 0.39
N GLY A 193 -24.65 6.94 1.26
CA GLY A 193 -24.64 5.67 2.00
C GLY A 193 -24.63 4.46 1.07
N ARG A 194 -23.97 4.56 -0.09
CA ARG A 194 -23.94 3.50 -1.11
C ARG A 194 -23.20 2.26 -0.61
N ILE A 195 -22.26 2.43 0.32
CA ILE A 195 -21.44 1.36 0.84
C ILE A 195 -21.83 1.07 2.30
N SER A 196 -22.45 -0.09 2.50
CA SER A 196 -22.70 -0.64 3.84
C SER A 196 -21.38 -0.99 4.53
N GLN A 197 -21.19 -0.58 5.79
CA GLN A 197 -20.01 -0.97 6.55
C GLN A 197 -19.93 -2.48 6.81
N THR A 198 -21.07 -3.15 6.90
CA THR A 198 -21.10 -4.62 7.00
C THR A 198 -20.54 -5.26 5.72
N ASP A 199 -20.92 -4.75 4.56
CA ASP A 199 -20.40 -5.22 3.26
C ASP A 199 -18.91 -4.94 3.09
N TYR A 200 -18.50 -3.75 3.52
CA TYR A 200 -17.11 -3.32 3.53
C TYR A 200 -16.24 -4.26 4.38
N ARG A 201 -16.63 -4.51 5.63
CA ARG A 201 -15.93 -5.44 6.53
C ARG A 201 -15.90 -6.86 5.99
N ARG A 202 -16.98 -7.34 5.37
CA ARG A 202 -16.99 -8.67 4.72
C ARG A 202 -15.92 -8.76 3.61
N LYS A 203 -15.85 -7.76 2.73
CA LYS A 203 -14.82 -7.71 1.66
C LYS A 203 -13.41 -7.60 2.22
N ALA A 204 -13.23 -6.83 3.29
CA ALA A 204 -11.97 -6.73 3.99
C ALA A 204 -11.55 -8.09 4.59
N GLY A 205 -12.48 -8.78 5.26
CA GLY A 205 -12.28 -10.12 5.82
C GLY A 205 -11.81 -11.12 4.78
N LEU A 206 -12.49 -11.20 3.62
CA LEU A 206 -12.07 -12.05 2.49
C LEU A 206 -10.63 -11.75 2.05
N SER A 207 -10.28 -10.47 1.98
CA SER A 207 -8.96 -10.05 1.52
C SER A 207 -7.86 -10.41 2.50
N MET A 208 -8.13 -10.39 3.81
CA MET A 208 -7.20 -10.87 4.82
C MET A 208 -7.13 -12.39 4.87
N HIS A 209 -8.25 -13.07 4.64
CA HIS A 209 -8.33 -14.53 4.58
C HIS A 209 -7.52 -15.09 3.41
N ASP A 210 -7.56 -14.45 2.24
CA ASP A 210 -6.90 -14.97 1.04
C ASP A 210 -5.41 -14.64 0.96
N ALA A 211 -4.96 -13.60 1.69
CA ALA A 211 -3.56 -13.21 1.69
C ALA A 211 -2.67 -14.37 2.17
N SER A 212 -1.64 -14.71 1.39
CA SER A 212 -0.67 -15.75 1.78
C SER A 212 0.14 -15.41 3.06
N LEU A 213 0.26 -14.11 3.38
CA LEU A 213 0.92 -13.60 4.60
C LEU A 213 0.34 -12.24 4.97
N LEU A 214 -0.03 -12.07 6.24
CA LEU A 214 -0.39 -10.77 6.83
C LEU A 214 0.80 -10.18 7.59
N VAL A 215 1.09 -8.90 7.37
CA VAL A 215 2.17 -8.18 8.06
C VAL A 215 1.58 -7.03 8.86
N PHE A 216 1.83 -7.02 10.17
CA PHE A 216 1.37 -5.98 11.08
C PHE A 216 2.57 -5.18 11.63
N PRO A 217 2.43 -3.85 11.82
CA PRO A 217 3.46 -3.01 12.43
C PRO A 217 3.54 -3.18 13.95
N SER A 218 2.54 -3.83 14.58
CA SER A 218 2.51 -4.05 16.03
C SER A 218 1.62 -5.23 16.41
N ALA A 219 1.93 -5.85 17.54
CA ALA A 219 1.10 -6.90 18.11
C ALA A 219 -0.26 -6.37 18.58
N PHE A 220 -0.36 -5.08 18.90
CA PHE A 220 -1.65 -4.45 19.20
C PHE A 220 -2.58 -4.51 17.98
N LEU A 221 -2.11 -4.03 16.82
CA LEU A 221 -2.94 -3.99 15.62
C LEU A 221 -3.31 -5.40 15.13
N GLN A 222 -2.38 -6.35 15.25
CA GLN A 222 -2.62 -7.76 14.98
C GLN A 222 -3.79 -8.30 15.81
N ARG A 223 -3.73 -8.16 17.15
CA ARG A 223 -4.78 -8.64 18.06
C ARG A 223 -6.13 -7.97 17.81
N GLN A 224 -6.14 -6.68 17.49
CA GLN A 224 -7.40 -6.00 17.17
C GLN A 224 -8.03 -6.59 15.89
N HIS A 225 -7.24 -6.83 14.85
CA HIS A 225 -7.75 -7.46 13.63
C HIS A 225 -8.18 -8.92 13.84
N GLU A 226 -7.57 -9.63 14.80
CA GLU A 226 -8.03 -10.96 15.22
C GLU A 226 -9.44 -10.93 15.81
N VAL A 227 -9.72 -9.95 16.67
CA VAL A 227 -11.04 -9.75 17.25
C VAL A 227 -12.07 -9.36 16.18
N PHE A 228 -11.70 -8.49 15.24
CA PHE A 228 -12.63 -8.00 14.22
C PHE A 228 -12.93 -9.02 13.12
N PHE A 229 -11.98 -9.91 12.85
CA PHE A 229 -12.04 -10.88 11.76
C PHE A 229 -11.67 -12.27 12.28
N PRO A 230 -12.56 -12.91 13.05
CA PRO A 230 -12.31 -14.23 13.63
C PRO A 230 -12.27 -15.35 12.58
N GLU A 231 -12.92 -15.14 11.42
CA GLU A 231 -13.00 -16.12 10.31
C GLU A 231 -11.73 -16.17 9.43
N ARG A 232 -10.60 -15.62 9.90
CA ARG A 232 -9.31 -15.77 9.19
C ARG A 232 -8.90 -17.25 9.17
N GLN A 233 -8.15 -17.67 8.16
CA GLN A 233 -7.75 -19.07 8.02
C GLN A 233 -7.02 -19.56 9.28
N SER A 234 -7.43 -20.72 9.80
CA SER A 234 -6.66 -21.39 10.85
C SER A 234 -5.26 -21.71 10.31
N GLY A 235 -4.22 -21.20 10.98
CA GLY A 235 -2.84 -21.31 10.50
C GLY A 235 -2.44 -20.24 9.47
N GLN A 236 -3.23 -19.18 9.32
CA GLN A 236 -2.84 -17.97 8.56
C GLN A 236 -1.45 -17.52 8.98
N ARG A 237 -0.55 -17.34 8.00
CA ARG A 237 0.78 -16.83 8.30
C ARG A 237 0.67 -15.34 8.62
N GLU A 238 1.17 -14.97 9.78
CA GLU A 238 1.21 -13.59 10.25
C GLU A 238 2.62 -13.25 10.72
N ALA A 239 3.04 -12.00 10.49
CA ALA A 239 4.29 -11.46 11.01
C ALA A 239 4.04 -10.09 11.63
N VAL A 240 4.60 -9.89 12.83
CA VAL A 240 4.68 -8.56 13.45
C VAL A 240 6.07 -8.00 13.18
N VAL A 241 6.14 -6.96 12.36
CA VAL A 241 7.38 -6.25 12.03
C VAL A 241 7.25 -4.84 12.55
N ALA A 242 7.80 -4.61 13.74
CA ALA A 242 7.82 -3.27 14.33
C ALA A 242 8.53 -2.29 13.39
N PRO A 243 8.04 -1.03 13.25
CA PRO A 243 8.77 -0.02 12.52
C PRO A 243 10.17 0.14 13.12
N ALA A 244 11.17 0.31 12.26
CA ALA A 244 12.52 0.60 12.71
C ALA A 244 12.47 1.80 13.65
N THR A 245 12.92 1.64 14.90
CA THR A 245 13.04 2.76 15.82
C THR A 245 13.91 3.81 15.16
N ALA A 246 13.40 5.04 15.02
CA ALA A 246 14.18 6.14 14.49
C ALA A 246 15.48 6.19 15.27
N ARG A 247 16.62 6.04 14.58
CA ARG A 247 17.92 6.37 15.18
C ARG A 247 17.77 7.79 15.68
N ARG A 248 17.84 8.00 17.00
CA ARG A 248 17.99 9.35 17.55
C ARG A 248 19.17 9.96 16.80
N ALA A 249 18.94 11.05 16.08
CA ALA A 249 20.01 11.85 15.53
C ALA A 249 20.89 12.23 16.73
N ALA A 250 22.13 11.74 16.73
CA ALA A 250 23.16 12.17 17.66
C ALA A 250 23.65 13.55 17.26
#